data_AF-A0A9E5K4B6-F1
#
_entry.id   AF-A0A9E5K4B6-F1
#
_cell.length_a   1.000
_cell.length_b   1.000
_cell.length_c   1.000
_cell.angle_alpha   90.00
_cell.angle_beta   90.00
_cell.angle_gamma   90.00
#
_symmetry.space_group_name_H-M   'P 1'
#
loop_
_entity.id
_entity.type
_entity.pdbx_description
1 polymer ?
#
loop_
_entity_poly.entity_id
_entity_poly.type
_entity_poly.pdbx_seq_one_letter_code
_entity_poly.pdbx_strand_id
1 'polypeptide(L)'
;CHDHKYDPISHDDYFKLRAFFEPISLRQDREPGEADPGVFQEYDYSKLRTVQRLGSIRVFDKNLNASTKFYTGGDERNLVKDKSNIQPGVPAFLSSFMGKIAPVDLPLNAWYPGSREHVRKAVVLEAQNNLQKAQAAFENSSKTSKAIPKPLLDGLKKAEDDHARMVAEVAKGKISGALSGSQSLILDSTLGRRVLYNSLASMKSLEEGTRIEFTLMILTDAHFNFQLVKDHAKGLTAGYVAFDKGSIAAYKPGSFTEFNVGAYDFTKGQNKFRIQLDVYPKADHCLLSVRSLSDDKVIVSSIKVALNSWNPVGNPAKGILFDARPGSKVALDDLHVLSPQQIKLVSFDFEQSPFANGKDIIGALGWESSQMNIAGGKSFVSSSECSAVLQTSLAKLENARSDVRKAAGGHLGAQLELEAAKVELKSVEARIRADEEKFAAKDQQRINNAILEASTLEKNAAVLRADADLAKADILLQEAKVKIPPTVAKDLEALYKKLATAKAKLEKAQAIRSDLKMAEQYTLLSPIFPEKSTGRRKALALWITDRSNPLTARVAVNHIWARHFHNTLVSSVADFGRNGKTPTHPELLDWLANELMDSGWNMKHMHRLMVTSQAYKQTSAFAD
;
A
#
# COMPACT_ATOMS: atom_id res chain seq x y z
N CYS A 1 -1.71 -41.77 -2.33
CA CYS A 1 -0.26 -41.97 -2.54
C CYS A 1 0.03 -42.93 -3.69
N HIS A 2 -0.74 -44.00 -3.85
CA HIS A 2 -0.67 -44.97 -4.95
C HIS A 2 -2.07 -45.60 -5.14
N ASP A 3 -2.28 -46.31 -6.25
CA ASP A 3 -3.48 -47.11 -6.46
C ASP A 3 -3.51 -48.27 -5.46
N HIS A 4 -4.58 -48.36 -4.66
CA HIS A 4 -4.69 -49.45 -3.68
C HIS A 4 -5.31 -50.69 -4.34
N LYS A 5 -4.73 -51.87 -4.09
CA LYS A 5 -5.11 -53.14 -4.73
C LYS A 5 -6.60 -53.49 -4.62
N TYR A 6 -7.28 -53.01 -3.58
CA TYR A 6 -8.67 -53.36 -3.26
C TYR A 6 -9.64 -52.17 -3.32
N ASP A 7 -9.14 -50.95 -3.59
CA ASP A 7 -9.98 -49.76 -3.64
C ASP A 7 -10.43 -49.52 -5.10
N PRO A 8 -11.74 -49.38 -5.38
CA PRO A 8 -12.21 -49.00 -6.71
C PRO A 8 -11.85 -47.54 -7.09
N ILE A 9 -11.27 -46.75 -6.19
CA ILE A 9 -10.82 -45.37 -6.45
C ILE A 9 -9.35 -45.39 -6.91
N SER A 10 -9.12 -45.03 -8.17
CA SER A 10 -7.75 -44.83 -8.65
C SER A 10 -7.12 -43.56 -8.04
N HIS A 11 -5.79 -43.50 -8.02
CA HIS A 11 -5.02 -42.34 -7.62
C HIS A 11 -5.34 -41.12 -8.51
N ASP A 12 -5.61 -41.36 -9.79
CA ASP A 12 -6.07 -40.34 -10.74
C ASP A 12 -7.46 -39.81 -10.37
N ASP A 13 -8.40 -40.70 -10.04
CA ASP A 13 -9.75 -40.34 -9.58
C ASP A 13 -9.73 -39.51 -8.29
N TYR A 14 -8.85 -39.87 -7.33
CA TYR A 14 -8.65 -39.08 -6.12
C TYR A 14 -8.24 -37.64 -6.44
N PHE A 15 -7.25 -37.48 -7.31
CA PHE A 15 -6.72 -36.17 -7.64
C PHE A 15 -7.66 -35.36 -8.55
N LYS A 16 -8.43 -36.03 -9.41
CA LYS A 16 -9.54 -35.43 -10.16
C LYS A 16 -10.58 -34.84 -9.21
N LEU A 17 -10.91 -35.54 -8.13
CA LEU A 17 -11.83 -35.04 -7.11
C LEU A 17 -11.21 -33.87 -6.32
N ARG A 18 -9.92 -33.95 -5.95
CA ARG A 18 -9.19 -32.82 -5.32
C ARG A 18 -9.27 -31.56 -6.18
N ALA A 19 -9.15 -31.69 -7.50
CA ALA A 19 -9.20 -30.56 -8.45
C ALA A 19 -10.56 -29.82 -8.48
N PHE A 20 -11.63 -30.39 -7.93
CA PHE A 20 -12.88 -29.65 -7.72
C PHE A 20 -12.72 -28.48 -6.74
N PHE A 21 -11.84 -28.65 -5.76
CA PHE A 21 -11.67 -27.74 -4.64
C PHE A 21 -10.52 -26.74 -4.84
N GLU A 22 -9.69 -26.94 -5.87
CA GLU A 22 -8.54 -26.07 -6.17
C GLU A 22 -8.92 -24.58 -6.35
N PRO A 23 -10.04 -24.22 -7.02
CA PRO A 23 -10.43 -22.83 -7.17
C PRO A 23 -10.83 -22.12 -5.87
N ILE A 24 -11.09 -22.87 -4.79
CA ILE A 24 -11.81 -22.36 -3.63
C ILE A 24 -10.95 -21.39 -2.83
N SER A 25 -11.57 -20.29 -2.43
CA SER A 25 -11.05 -19.41 -1.41
C SER A 25 -12.15 -18.97 -0.45
N LEU A 26 -11.72 -18.32 0.62
CA LEU A 26 -12.61 -17.77 1.65
C LEU A 26 -12.57 -16.25 1.56
N ARG A 27 -13.70 -15.64 1.85
CA ARG A 27 -13.83 -14.21 2.10
C ARG A 27 -14.71 -13.97 3.32
N GLN A 28 -14.68 -12.76 3.85
CA GLN A 28 -15.61 -12.30 4.86
C GLN A 28 -16.47 -11.18 4.28
N ASP A 29 -17.78 -11.38 4.36
CA ASP A 29 -18.75 -10.36 3.99
C ASP A 29 -19.19 -9.64 5.26
N ARG A 30 -19.35 -8.31 5.19
CA ARG A 30 -19.88 -7.50 6.29
C ARG A 30 -21.31 -7.94 6.64
N GLU A 31 -21.59 -8.11 7.92
CA GLU A 31 -22.95 -8.37 8.42
C GLU A 31 -23.64 -7.07 8.86
N PRO A 32 -24.99 -6.99 8.78
CA PRO A 32 -25.73 -5.82 9.24
C PRO A 32 -25.44 -5.50 10.72
N GLY A 33 -25.11 -4.24 11.00
CA GLY A 33 -24.81 -3.77 12.36
C GLY A 33 -23.37 -3.99 12.84
N GLU A 34 -22.53 -4.66 12.04
CA GLU A 34 -21.11 -4.86 12.34
C GLU A 34 -20.21 -3.88 11.58
N ALA A 35 -18.99 -3.68 12.12
CA ALA A 35 -17.93 -3.00 11.42
C ALA A 35 -17.44 -3.83 10.22
N ASP A 36 -16.80 -3.18 9.25
CA ASP A 36 -16.19 -3.89 8.12
C ASP A 36 -15.12 -4.87 8.62
N PRO A 37 -15.22 -6.19 8.31
CA PRO A 37 -14.20 -7.17 8.68
C PRO A 37 -12.85 -6.95 7.96
N GLY A 38 -12.81 -6.12 6.92
CA GLY A 38 -11.64 -5.87 6.10
C GLY A 38 -11.34 -7.00 5.12
N VAL A 39 -10.15 -6.95 4.52
CA VAL A 39 -9.71 -7.97 3.55
C VAL A 39 -9.43 -9.28 4.27
N PHE A 40 -9.98 -10.37 3.74
CA PHE A 40 -9.74 -11.70 4.30
C PHE A 40 -8.26 -12.08 4.23
N GLN A 41 -7.73 -12.59 5.34
CA GLN A 41 -6.33 -12.96 5.46
C GLN A 41 -6.03 -14.22 4.62
N GLU A 42 -5.14 -14.10 3.65
CA GLU A 42 -4.67 -15.26 2.89
C GLU A 42 -3.92 -16.24 3.79
N TYR A 43 -3.86 -17.50 3.36
CA TYR A 43 -3.18 -18.54 4.14
C TYR A 43 -1.67 -18.41 3.94
N ASP A 44 -0.94 -18.25 5.03
CA ASP A 44 0.52 -18.14 5.04
C ASP A 44 1.05 -19.11 6.10
N TYR A 45 1.75 -20.16 5.66
CA TYR A 45 2.33 -21.17 6.55
C TYR A 45 3.34 -20.60 7.57
N SER A 46 3.89 -19.41 7.31
CA SER A 46 4.91 -18.78 8.15
C SER A 46 4.35 -17.81 9.18
N LYS A 47 3.03 -17.54 9.17
CA LYS A 47 2.41 -16.53 10.02
C LYS A 47 1.20 -17.08 10.78
N LEU A 48 1.15 -16.77 12.08
CA LEU A 48 -0.06 -16.99 12.88
C LEU A 48 -1.19 -16.11 12.34
N ARG A 49 -2.31 -16.73 11.99
CA ARG A 49 -3.52 -16.01 11.57
C ARG A 49 -4.15 -15.28 12.75
N THR A 50 -4.57 -14.05 12.51
CA THR A 50 -5.36 -13.32 13.51
C THR A 50 -6.83 -13.72 13.36
N VAL A 51 -7.49 -14.08 14.46
CA VAL A 51 -8.90 -14.44 14.43
C VAL A 51 -9.74 -13.19 14.14
N GLN A 52 -10.28 -13.10 12.92
CA GLN A 52 -11.28 -12.10 12.56
C GLN A 52 -12.67 -12.61 12.97
N ARG A 53 -13.28 -11.94 13.95
CA ARG A 53 -14.59 -12.31 14.54
C ARG A 53 -15.77 -11.55 13.91
N LEU A 54 -15.49 -10.56 13.07
CA LEU A 54 -16.50 -9.77 12.37
C LEU A 54 -16.87 -10.41 11.02
N GLY A 55 -18.11 -10.16 10.60
CA GLY A 55 -18.63 -10.58 9.31
C GLY A 55 -18.87 -12.08 9.21
N SER A 56 -19.38 -12.51 8.06
CA SER A 56 -19.66 -13.90 7.77
C SER A 56 -18.70 -14.48 6.74
N ILE A 57 -18.22 -15.69 7.01
CA ILE A 57 -17.38 -16.42 6.08
C ILE A 57 -18.22 -16.86 4.87
N ARG A 58 -17.69 -16.59 3.67
CA ARG A 58 -18.24 -17.05 2.40
C ARG A 58 -17.18 -17.82 1.63
N VAL A 59 -17.61 -18.91 1.01
CA VAL A 59 -16.78 -19.76 0.16
C VAL A 59 -17.06 -19.41 -1.30
N PHE A 60 -16.03 -19.00 -2.03
CA PHE A 60 -16.15 -18.62 -3.44
C PHE A 60 -15.03 -19.25 -4.28
N ASP A 61 -15.21 -19.24 -5.60
CA ASP A 61 -14.17 -19.73 -6.51
C ASP A 61 -13.31 -18.52 -6.91
N LYS A 62 -12.07 -18.45 -6.42
CA LYS A 62 -11.12 -17.36 -6.71
C LYS A 62 -10.43 -17.55 -8.06
N ASN A 63 -9.96 -18.77 -8.31
CA ASN A 63 -9.15 -19.11 -9.48
C ASN A 63 -9.90 -20.11 -10.37
N LEU A 64 -10.72 -19.61 -11.30
CA LEU A 64 -11.64 -20.46 -12.08
C LEU A 64 -10.93 -21.55 -12.92
N ASN A 65 -9.68 -21.28 -13.31
CA ASN A 65 -8.85 -22.18 -14.11
C ASN A 65 -7.82 -22.95 -13.25
N ALA A 66 -7.96 -22.94 -11.93
CA ALA A 66 -7.04 -23.65 -11.06
C ALA A 66 -7.07 -25.16 -11.37
N SER A 67 -5.87 -25.70 -11.51
CA SER A 67 -5.62 -27.12 -11.78
C SER A 67 -4.81 -27.73 -10.65
N THR A 68 -5.00 -29.02 -10.41
CA THR A 68 -4.24 -29.76 -9.41
C THR A 68 -3.02 -30.43 -10.03
N LYS A 69 -1.90 -30.47 -9.30
CA LYS A 69 -0.71 -31.23 -9.69
C LYS A 69 -0.66 -32.57 -8.94
N PHE A 70 -0.12 -33.59 -9.59
CA PHE A 70 0.19 -34.86 -8.93
C PHE A 70 1.34 -34.67 -7.93
N TYR A 71 1.20 -35.28 -6.77
CA TYR A 71 2.27 -35.43 -5.79
C TYR A 71 2.18 -36.76 -5.06
N THR A 72 3.30 -37.21 -4.48
CA THR A 72 3.40 -38.50 -3.77
C THR A 72 3.60 -38.32 -2.27
N GLY A 73 3.32 -39.38 -1.50
CA GLY A 73 3.52 -39.38 -0.05
C GLY A 73 2.59 -38.43 0.74
N GLY A 74 1.59 -37.83 0.10
CA GLY A 74 0.69 -36.86 0.74
C GLY A 74 1.32 -35.47 0.95
N ASP A 75 2.53 -35.23 0.43
CA ASP A 75 3.26 -33.97 0.55
C ASP A 75 3.26 -33.23 -0.78
N GLU A 76 2.64 -32.04 -0.81
CA GLU A 76 2.49 -31.22 -2.02
C GLU A 76 3.83 -30.75 -2.62
N ARG A 77 4.93 -30.84 -1.86
CA ARG A 77 6.29 -30.54 -2.33
C ARG A 77 6.85 -31.66 -3.22
N ASN A 78 6.35 -32.89 -3.08
CA ASN A 78 6.80 -34.06 -3.82
C ASN A 78 6.07 -34.18 -5.17
N LEU A 79 6.14 -33.12 -5.97
CA LEU A 79 5.47 -33.04 -7.27
C LEU A 79 6.01 -34.09 -8.25
N VAL A 80 5.09 -34.78 -8.93
CA VAL A 80 5.41 -35.72 -10.02
C VAL A 80 5.54 -34.92 -11.32
N LYS A 81 6.77 -34.55 -11.67
CA LYS A 81 7.06 -33.57 -12.74
C LYS A 81 6.70 -34.04 -14.15
N ASP A 82 6.67 -35.35 -14.35
CA ASP A 82 6.40 -36.03 -15.62
C ASP A 82 4.90 -36.23 -15.90
N LYS A 83 4.02 -35.94 -14.93
CA LYS A 83 2.56 -35.99 -15.12
C LYS A 83 1.99 -34.60 -15.42
N SER A 84 1.05 -34.56 -16.37
CA SER A 84 0.29 -33.35 -16.70
C SER A 84 -0.62 -32.91 -15.55
N ASN A 85 -1.03 -31.65 -15.58
CA ASN A 85 -1.98 -31.11 -14.62
C ASN A 85 -3.32 -31.83 -14.73
N ILE A 86 -3.89 -32.14 -13.57
CA ILE A 86 -5.10 -32.94 -13.43
C ILE A 86 -6.30 -32.02 -13.51
N GLN A 87 -7.21 -32.38 -14.41
CA GLN A 87 -8.48 -31.68 -14.56
C GLN A 87 -9.49 -32.18 -13.52
N PRO A 88 -10.44 -31.33 -13.10
CA PRO A 88 -11.54 -31.75 -12.25
C PRO A 88 -12.31 -32.92 -12.89
N GLY A 89 -12.46 -34.01 -12.15
CA GLY A 89 -13.32 -35.14 -12.50
C GLY A 89 -13.84 -35.86 -11.24
N VAL A 90 -14.87 -36.69 -11.39
CA VAL A 90 -15.29 -37.61 -10.33
C VAL A 90 -14.66 -38.98 -10.55
N PRO A 91 -14.59 -39.81 -9.50
CA PRO A 91 -14.19 -41.19 -9.66
C PRO A 91 -15.00 -41.91 -10.74
N ALA A 92 -14.33 -42.65 -11.61
CA ALA A 92 -14.94 -43.24 -12.80
C ALA A 92 -16.20 -44.07 -12.48
N PHE A 93 -16.18 -44.83 -11.38
CA PHE A 93 -17.31 -45.65 -10.94
C PHE A 93 -18.54 -44.85 -10.45
N LEU A 94 -18.40 -43.54 -10.25
CA LEU A 94 -19.48 -42.61 -9.87
C LEU A 94 -19.88 -41.67 -11.01
N SER A 95 -19.19 -41.73 -12.15
CA SER A 95 -19.38 -40.79 -13.26
C SER A 95 -20.79 -40.79 -13.85
N SER A 96 -21.50 -41.93 -13.79
CA SER A 96 -22.88 -42.07 -14.30
C SER A 96 -23.92 -41.24 -13.53
N PHE A 97 -23.60 -40.80 -12.31
CA PHE A 97 -24.53 -40.06 -11.45
C PHE A 97 -24.33 -38.54 -11.51
N MET A 98 -23.22 -38.07 -12.09
CA MET A 98 -22.91 -36.64 -12.12
C MET A 98 -23.40 -35.99 -13.41
N GLY A 99 -24.29 -35.00 -13.27
CA GLY A 99 -24.73 -34.16 -14.38
C GLY A 99 -23.63 -33.26 -14.96
N LYS A 100 -23.92 -32.59 -16.08
CA LYS A 100 -22.99 -31.68 -16.76
C LYS A 100 -22.54 -30.54 -15.83
N ILE A 101 -21.24 -30.42 -15.61
CA ILE A 101 -20.64 -29.27 -14.91
C ILE A 101 -20.55 -28.11 -15.90
N ALA A 102 -21.13 -26.97 -15.52
CA ALA A 102 -21.06 -25.74 -16.30
C ALA A 102 -20.76 -24.55 -15.37
N PRO A 103 -20.01 -23.54 -15.85
CA PRO A 103 -19.85 -22.28 -15.14
C PRO A 103 -21.21 -21.66 -14.79
N VAL A 104 -21.28 -21.02 -13.63
CA VAL A 104 -22.48 -20.36 -13.12
C VAL A 104 -22.21 -18.88 -13.06
N ASP A 105 -22.97 -18.08 -13.81
CA ASP A 105 -22.95 -16.62 -13.67
C ASP A 105 -23.52 -16.22 -12.31
N LEU A 106 -22.80 -15.38 -11.59
CA LEU A 106 -23.17 -14.92 -10.25
C LEU A 106 -23.89 -13.57 -10.34
N PRO A 107 -24.91 -13.33 -9.51
CA PRO A 107 -25.56 -12.02 -9.44
C PRO A 107 -24.58 -10.95 -8.89
N LEU A 108 -24.83 -9.68 -9.21
CA LEU A 108 -24.02 -8.53 -8.78
C LEU A 108 -23.69 -8.56 -7.27
N ASN A 109 -24.68 -8.87 -6.43
CA ASN A 109 -24.53 -8.93 -4.97
C ASN A 109 -23.69 -10.11 -4.45
N ALA A 110 -23.37 -11.09 -5.30
CA ALA A 110 -22.50 -12.20 -4.97
C ALA A 110 -21.04 -11.87 -5.30
N TRP A 111 -20.75 -11.29 -6.46
CA TRP A 111 -19.38 -10.97 -6.87
C TRP A 111 -18.96 -9.54 -6.50
N TYR A 112 -19.89 -8.64 -6.20
CA TYR A 112 -19.63 -7.33 -5.60
C TYR A 112 -20.52 -7.12 -4.35
N PRO A 113 -20.10 -7.59 -3.16
CA PRO A 113 -20.87 -7.47 -1.92
C PRO A 113 -21.28 -6.04 -1.56
N GLY A 114 -20.49 -5.02 -1.96
CA GLY A 114 -20.80 -3.59 -1.79
C GLY A 114 -22.10 -3.14 -2.47
N SER A 115 -22.62 -3.90 -3.43
CA SER A 115 -23.94 -3.64 -4.02
C SER A 115 -25.13 -4.02 -3.15
N ARG A 116 -24.91 -4.77 -2.04
CA ARG A 116 -26.00 -5.19 -1.15
C ARG A 116 -26.57 -3.98 -0.40
N GLU A 117 -27.89 -3.88 -0.37
CA GLU A 117 -28.61 -2.77 0.26
C GLU A 117 -28.19 -2.54 1.72
N HIS A 118 -28.07 -3.62 2.52
CA HIS A 118 -27.66 -3.50 3.92
C HIS A 118 -26.21 -3.01 4.09
N VAL A 119 -25.30 -3.36 3.17
CA VAL A 119 -23.91 -2.86 3.19
C VAL A 119 -23.91 -1.36 2.91
N ARG A 120 -24.62 -0.91 1.87
CA ARG A 120 -24.75 0.52 1.52
C ARG A 120 -25.34 1.33 2.68
N LYS A 121 -26.45 0.85 3.26
CA LYS A 121 -27.08 1.47 4.44
C LYS A 121 -26.13 1.55 5.64
N ALA A 122 -25.35 0.51 5.89
CA ALA A 122 -24.39 0.48 7.00
C ALA A 122 -23.27 1.52 6.83
N VAL A 123 -22.71 1.66 5.62
CA VAL A 123 -21.65 2.66 5.34
C VAL A 123 -22.19 4.09 5.46
N VAL A 124 -23.40 4.36 4.97
CA VAL A 124 -24.06 5.67 5.14
C VAL A 124 -24.31 5.98 6.61
N LEU A 125 -24.85 5.02 7.37
CA LEU A 125 -25.11 5.17 8.81
C LEU A 125 -23.81 5.46 9.59
N GLU A 126 -22.71 4.80 9.23
CA GLU A 126 -21.39 5.06 9.81
C GLU A 126 -20.91 6.49 9.54
N ALA A 127 -21.05 6.98 8.30
CA ALA A 127 -20.72 8.35 7.95
C ALA A 127 -21.61 9.38 8.68
N GLN A 128 -22.92 9.10 8.81
CA GLN A 128 -23.86 9.92 9.59
C GLN A 128 -23.50 9.97 11.08
N ASN A 129 -23.16 8.83 11.68
CA ASN A 129 -22.71 8.76 13.07
C ASN A 129 -21.41 9.54 13.29
N ASN A 130 -20.48 9.49 12.33
CA ASN A 130 -19.24 10.26 12.37
C ASN A 130 -19.51 11.77 12.26
N LEU A 131 -20.43 12.18 11.37
CA LEU A 131 -20.87 13.57 11.26
C LEU A 131 -21.52 14.06 12.56
N GLN A 132 -22.39 13.26 13.18
CA GLN A 132 -23.01 13.63 14.46
C GLN A 132 -21.97 13.80 15.57
N LYS A 133 -20.99 12.90 15.66
CA LYS A 133 -19.88 13.02 16.63
C LYS A 133 -19.05 14.28 16.38
N ALA A 134 -18.71 14.58 15.12
CA ALA A 134 -17.94 15.77 14.77
C ALA A 134 -18.72 17.06 15.05
N GLN A 135 -20.03 17.07 14.81
CA GLN A 135 -20.93 18.17 15.14
C GLN A 135 -20.96 18.44 16.66
N ALA A 136 -21.12 17.39 17.47
CA ALA A 136 -21.10 17.52 18.93
C ALA A 136 -19.73 18.03 19.44
N ALA A 137 -18.62 17.55 18.84
CA ALA A 137 -17.28 18.04 19.17
C ALA A 137 -17.10 19.52 18.81
N PHE A 138 -17.60 19.95 17.65
CA PHE A 138 -17.57 21.35 17.20
C PHE A 138 -18.39 22.25 18.13
N GLU A 139 -19.62 21.87 18.48
CA GLU A 139 -20.46 22.63 19.41
C GLU A 139 -19.82 22.77 20.79
N ASN A 140 -19.24 21.68 21.31
CA ASN A 140 -18.53 21.72 22.59
C ASN A 140 -17.29 22.61 22.54
N SER A 141 -16.53 22.56 21.45
CA SER A 141 -15.37 23.46 21.25
C SER A 141 -15.77 24.92 21.11
N SER A 142 -16.93 25.21 20.49
CA SER A 142 -17.41 26.57 20.27
C SER A 142 -17.75 27.28 21.58
N LYS A 143 -18.22 26.54 22.59
CA LYS A 143 -18.53 27.08 23.93
C LYS A 143 -17.29 27.55 24.70
N THR A 144 -16.11 27.01 24.38
CA THR A 144 -14.84 27.31 25.05
C THR A 144 -13.86 28.10 24.19
N SER A 145 -14.17 28.24 22.90
CA SER A 145 -13.35 28.96 21.91
C SER A 145 -13.41 30.47 22.09
N LYS A 146 -12.26 31.13 22.00
CA LYS A 146 -12.18 32.58 21.77
C LYS A 146 -12.14 32.82 20.27
N ALA A 147 -12.81 33.88 19.80
CA ALA A 147 -12.76 34.26 18.38
C ALA A 147 -11.30 34.44 17.92
N ILE A 148 -10.95 33.84 16.78
CA ILE A 148 -9.64 34.03 16.16
C ILE A 148 -9.52 35.53 15.83
N PRO A 149 -8.48 36.23 16.29
CA PRO A 149 -8.29 37.63 15.97
C PRO A 149 -8.28 37.84 14.45
N LYS A 150 -9.14 38.73 13.96
CA LYS A 150 -9.23 39.10 12.53
C LYS A 150 -7.87 39.40 11.87
N PRO A 151 -6.89 40.06 12.55
CA PRO A 151 -5.56 40.26 11.98
C PRO A 151 -4.80 38.98 11.60
N LEU A 152 -5.03 37.86 12.31
CA LEU A 152 -4.39 36.58 11.97
C LEU A 152 -5.00 35.95 10.72
N LEU A 153 -6.33 36.06 10.55
CA LEU A 153 -7.02 35.59 9.36
C LEU A 153 -6.64 36.41 8.12
N ASP A 154 -6.59 37.73 8.25
CA ASP A 154 -6.14 38.63 7.18
C ASP A 154 -4.66 38.36 6.83
N GLY A 155 -3.83 38.10 7.84
CA GLY A 155 -2.43 37.72 7.67
C GLY A 155 -2.24 36.38 6.93
N LEU A 156 -3.05 35.37 7.25
CA LEU A 156 -3.05 34.08 6.54
C LEU A 156 -3.41 34.24 5.07
N LYS A 157 -4.53 34.92 4.79
CA LYS A 157 -4.99 35.15 3.42
C LYS A 157 -3.93 35.88 2.58
N LYS A 158 -3.31 36.91 3.16
CA LYS A 158 -2.21 37.63 2.51
C LYS A 158 -1.02 36.71 2.20
N ALA A 159 -0.65 35.84 3.13
CA ALA A 159 0.46 34.91 2.92
C ALA A 159 0.15 33.84 1.85
N GLU A 160 -1.11 33.40 1.74
CA GLU A 160 -1.58 32.51 0.68
C GLU A 160 -1.50 33.18 -0.70
N ASP A 161 -2.02 34.40 -0.82
CA ASP A 161 -2.00 35.18 -2.06
C ASP A 161 -0.56 35.52 -2.49
N ASP A 162 0.30 35.91 -1.55
CA ASP A 162 1.71 36.22 -1.82
C ASP A 162 2.48 34.99 -2.29
N HIS A 163 2.27 33.82 -1.67
CA HIS A 163 2.93 32.58 -2.09
C HIS A 163 2.45 32.12 -3.47
N ALA A 164 1.14 32.13 -3.72
CA ALA A 164 0.56 31.77 -5.02
C ALA A 164 1.09 32.69 -6.14
N ARG A 165 1.22 33.99 -5.88
CA ARG A 165 1.82 34.94 -6.84
C ARG A 165 3.28 34.58 -7.14
N MET A 166 4.09 34.26 -6.13
CA MET A 166 5.50 33.89 -6.34
C MET A 166 5.64 32.61 -7.18
N VAL A 167 4.79 31.61 -6.93
CA VAL A 167 4.74 30.38 -7.75
C VAL A 167 4.39 30.68 -9.20
N ALA A 168 3.42 31.58 -9.44
CA ALA A 168 3.04 31.98 -10.79
C ALA A 168 4.15 32.75 -11.53
N GLU A 169 4.98 33.54 -10.84
CA GLU A 169 6.11 34.24 -11.46
C GLU A 169 7.29 33.30 -11.79
N VAL A 170 7.46 32.21 -11.03
CA VAL A 170 8.40 31.11 -11.40
C VAL A 170 7.92 30.40 -12.66
N ALA A 171 6.62 30.09 -12.76
CA ALA A 171 6.06 29.47 -13.97
C ALA A 171 6.22 30.36 -15.23
N LYS A 172 6.37 31.68 -15.07
CA LYS A 172 6.64 32.65 -16.14
C LYS A 172 8.14 32.91 -16.38
N GLY A 173 9.04 32.23 -15.66
CA GLY A 173 10.49 32.38 -15.81
C GLY A 173 11.05 33.71 -15.28
N LYS A 174 10.29 34.48 -14.51
CA LYS A 174 10.73 35.79 -13.99
C LYS A 174 11.50 35.71 -12.67
N ILE A 175 11.37 34.61 -11.94
CA ILE A 175 12.12 34.29 -10.73
C ILE A 175 12.71 32.90 -10.94
N SER A 176 14.00 32.70 -10.65
CA SER A 176 14.59 31.37 -10.71
C SER A 176 14.04 30.51 -9.58
N GLY A 177 13.45 29.37 -9.94
CA GLY A 177 12.90 28.35 -9.03
C GLY A 177 13.86 27.18 -8.77
N ALA A 178 14.78 26.96 -9.70
CA ALA A 178 15.75 25.87 -9.74
C ALA A 178 17.21 26.42 -9.76
N LEU A 179 18.19 25.52 -9.66
CA LEU A 179 19.62 25.85 -9.79
C LEU A 179 19.99 26.21 -11.22
N SER A 180 19.41 25.48 -12.17
CA SER A 180 19.46 25.62 -13.61
C SER A 180 18.08 25.23 -14.16
N GLY A 181 17.72 25.67 -15.37
CA GLY A 181 16.46 25.25 -16.00
C GLY A 181 15.18 25.56 -15.20
N SER A 182 14.30 24.55 -15.11
CA SER A 182 12.97 24.65 -14.51
C SER A 182 12.83 23.86 -13.20
N GLN A 183 13.67 22.86 -12.93
CA GLN A 183 13.65 22.07 -11.69
C GLN A 183 15.01 21.44 -11.36
N SER A 184 15.33 21.30 -10.07
CA SER A 184 16.56 20.64 -9.62
C SER A 184 16.27 19.42 -8.76
N LEU A 185 17.17 18.46 -8.71
CA LEU A 185 17.09 17.34 -7.76
C LEU A 185 17.34 17.85 -6.34
N ILE A 186 16.41 17.55 -5.43
CA ILE A 186 16.54 17.78 -3.99
C ILE A 186 16.81 16.46 -3.29
N LEU A 187 17.81 16.47 -2.41
CA LEU A 187 18.04 15.47 -1.38
C LEU A 187 17.72 16.11 -0.03
N ASP A 188 16.59 15.72 0.57
CA ASP A 188 16.17 16.19 1.89
C ASP A 188 16.40 15.08 2.92
N SER A 189 17.50 15.20 3.64
CA SER A 189 17.93 14.29 4.70
C SER A 189 17.86 14.96 6.08
N THR A 190 17.02 15.99 6.24
CA THR A 190 16.87 16.68 7.53
C THR A 190 16.42 15.75 8.66
N LEU A 191 15.63 14.73 8.34
CA LEU A 191 15.07 13.76 9.29
C LEU A 191 15.54 12.30 9.06
N GLY A 192 16.55 12.07 8.23
CA GLY A 192 17.02 10.73 7.90
C GLY A 192 18.26 10.73 7.03
N ARG A 193 18.50 9.70 6.22
CA ARG A 193 19.64 9.63 5.30
C ARG A 193 19.16 9.18 3.93
N ARG A 194 19.56 9.91 2.90
CA ARG A 194 19.20 9.64 1.52
C ARG A 194 20.44 9.42 0.68
N VAL A 195 20.50 8.23 0.09
CA VAL A 195 21.58 7.74 -0.73
C VAL A 195 21.01 7.25 -2.05
N LEU A 196 21.49 7.86 -3.13
CA LEU A 196 21.08 7.57 -4.51
C LEU A 196 22.26 7.04 -5.30
N TYR A 197 22.03 5.96 -6.03
CA TYR A 197 23.04 5.32 -6.86
C TYR A 197 22.65 5.38 -8.33
N ASN A 198 23.64 5.58 -9.22
CA ASN A 198 23.47 5.38 -10.65
C ASN A 198 24.67 4.61 -11.20
N SER A 199 24.40 3.50 -11.90
CA SER A 199 25.45 2.62 -12.44
C SER A 199 26.24 3.22 -13.60
N LEU A 200 25.78 4.33 -14.19
CA LEU A 200 26.31 4.89 -15.44
C LEU A 200 26.31 3.87 -16.60
N ALA A 201 25.30 3.01 -16.65
CA ALA A 201 25.21 1.89 -17.60
C ALA A 201 25.35 2.28 -19.08
N SER A 202 25.06 3.54 -19.45
CA SER A 202 25.22 4.04 -20.82
C SER A 202 26.66 4.38 -21.22
N MET A 203 27.61 4.44 -20.27
CA MET A 203 29.02 4.71 -20.57
C MET A 203 29.69 3.55 -21.30
N LYS A 204 30.31 3.86 -22.44
CA LYS A 204 31.00 2.87 -23.29
C LYS A 204 32.52 2.91 -23.18
N SER A 205 33.08 4.04 -22.78
CA SER A 205 34.51 4.26 -22.59
C SER A 205 34.76 5.22 -21.44
N LEU A 206 35.94 5.13 -20.83
CA LEU A 206 36.46 6.09 -19.86
C LEU A 206 37.85 6.50 -20.34
N GLU A 207 37.93 7.69 -20.94
CA GLU A 207 39.14 8.24 -21.55
C GLU A 207 39.92 9.12 -20.55
N GLU A 208 41.22 9.29 -20.78
CA GLU A 208 42.05 10.25 -20.03
C GLU A 208 41.52 11.67 -20.21
N GLY A 209 41.17 12.32 -19.11
CA GLY A 209 40.55 13.65 -19.11
C GLY A 209 39.03 13.64 -19.27
N THR A 210 38.35 12.50 -19.08
CA THR A 210 36.88 12.47 -18.93
C THR A 210 36.49 13.34 -17.75
N ARG A 211 35.56 14.27 -17.93
CA ARG A 211 35.12 15.20 -16.88
C ARG A 211 33.78 14.78 -16.31
N ILE A 212 33.68 14.69 -14.99
CA ILE A 212 32.41 14.65 -14.27
C ILE A 212 32.17 16.05 -13.70
N GLU A 213 31.05 16.68 -14.05
CA GLU A 213 30.68 17.98 -13.50
C GLU A 213 29.22 18.01 -13.05
N PHE A 214 28.94 18.81 -12.03
CA PHE A 214 27.58 19.10 -11.57
C PHE A 214 27.55 20.39 -10.75
N THR A 215 26.36 20.96 -10.64
CA THR A 215 26.06 22.07 -9.73
C THR A 215 25.49 21.52 -8.43
N LEU A 216 26.01 21.99 -7.30
CA LEU A 216 25.52 21.69 -5.95
C LEU A 216 25.08 23.00 -5.28
N MET A 217 23.93 22.98 -4.61
CA MET A 217 23.59 23.99 -3.62
C MET A 217 23.30 23.33 -2.29
N ILE A 218 23.96 23.83 -1.25
CA ILE A 218 23.71 23.44 0.13
C ILE A 218 22.55 24.30 0.64
N LEU A 219 21.45 23.67 1.03
CA LEU A 219 20.28 24.34 1.61
C LEU A 219 20.31 24.26 3.15
N THR A 220 20.87 23.18 3.69
CA THR A 220 21.19 23.03 5.11
C THR A 220 22.56 22.41 5.23
N ASP A 221 23.49 23.16 5.83
CA ASP A 221 24.90 22.76 5.96
C ASP A 221 25.07 21.65 7.00
N ALA A 222 25.31 20.46 6.48
CA ALA A 222 25.67 19.25 7.18
C ALA A 222 26.47 18.38 6.19
N HIS A 223 26.53 17.08 6.40
CA HIS A 223 27.37 16.22 5.57
C HIS A 223 26.64 15.76 4.29
N PHE A 224 27.14 16.20 3.15
CA PHE A 224 26.80 15.69 1.81
C PHE A 224 28.06 15.22 1.09
N ASN A 225 28.00 14.12 0.35
CA ASN A 225 29.10 13.74 -0.52
C ASN A 225 28.64 13.14 -1.87
N PHE A 226 29.47 13.37 -2.89
CA PHE A 226 29.44 12.68 -4.17
C PHE A 226 30.55 11.62 -4.17
N GLN A 227 30.22 10.39 -4.56
CA GLN A 227 31.15 9.26 -4.51
C GLN A 227 31.31 8.59 -5.87
N LEU A 228 32.55 8.21 -6.14
CA LEU A 228 32.94 7.20 -7.11
C LEU A 228 32.89 5.84 -6.40
N VAL A 229 32.02 4.93 -6.84
CA VAL A 229 31.73 3.69 -6.10
C VAL A 229 32.72 2.59 -6.45
N LYS A 230 33.26 1.90 -5.46
CA LYS A 230 34.14 0.72 -5.66
C LYS A 230 33.33 -0.56 -5.75
N ASP A 231 32.33 -0.72 -4.88
CA ASP A 231 31.40 -1.84 -4.84
C ASP A 231 30.08 -1.38 -4.19
N HIS A 232 29.04 -1.20 -5.02
CA HIS A 232 27.73 -0.73 -4.57
C HIS A 232 27.09 -1.67 -3.54
N ALA A 233 27.17 -2.99 -3.75
CA ALA A 233 26.52 -3.97 -2.89
C ALA A 233 27.13 -4.01 -1.49
N LYS A 234 28.42 -3.70 -1.37
CA LYS A 234 29.14 -3.64 -0.08
C LYS A 234 29.25 -2.23 0.49
N GLY A 235 28.72 -1.21 -0.18
CA GLY A 235 28.84 0.19 0.23
C GLY A 235 30.29 0.70 0.25
N LEU A 236 31.17 0.17 -0.60
CA LEU A 236 32.58 0.57 -0.66
C LEU A 236 32.79 1.73 -1.64
N THR A 237 33.54 2.74 -1.20
CA THR A 237 33.86 3.96 -1.95
C THR A 237 35.26 3.89 -2.53
N ALA A 238 35.42 4.25 -3.81
CA ALA A 238 36.73 4.38 -4.45
C ALA A 238 37.32 5.78 -4.19
N GLY A 239 36.54 6.82 -4.50
CA GLY A 239 36.87 8.21 -4.23
C GLY A 239 35.61 8.99 -3.89
N TYR A 240 35.73 10.14 -3.25
CA TYR A 240 34.59 11.00 -2.99
C TYR A 240 35.01 12.47 -2.91
N VAL A 241 34.02 13.36 -3.01
CA VAL A 241 34.11 14.77 -2.64
C VAL A 241 32.99 15.07 -1.65
N ALA A 242 33.34 15.42 -0.42
CA ALA A 242 32.39 15.72 0.64
C ALA A 242 32.37 17.22 0.96
N PHE A 243 31.19 17.71 1.27
CA PHE A 243 30.95 19.01 1.87
C PHE A 243 30.37 18.75 3.26
N ASP A 244 31.06 19.23 4.29
CA ASP A 244 30.65 19.02 5.68
C ASP A 244 31.00 20.25 6.51
N LYS A 245 30.00 21.04 6.88
CA LYS A 245 30.12 22.16 7.83
C LYS A 245 31.25 23.13 7.48
N GLY A 246 31.25 23.60 6.24
CA GLY A 246 32.26 24.53 5.72
C GLY A 246 33.58 23.89 5.27
N SER A 247 33.78 22.58 5.38
CA SER A 247 34.95 21.89 4.85
C SER A 247 34.62 21.10 3.58
N ILE A 248 35.57 21.08 2.64
CA ILE A 248 35.55 20.21 1.47
C ILE A 248 36.63 19.15 1.66
N ALA A 249 36.24 17.88 1.71
CA ALA A 249 37.16 16.77 1.92
C ALA A 249 37.14 15.78 0.74
N ALA A 250 38.27 15.10 0.54
CA ALA A 250 38.41 14.03 -0.43
C ALA A 250 39.44 12.99 0.04
N TYR A 251 39.57 11.87 -0.66
CA TYR A 251 40.65 10.91 -0.41
C TYR A 251 41.94 11.28 -1.15
N LYS A 252 43.09 11.06 -0.49
CA LYS A 252 44.42 11.21 -1.10
C LYS A 252 44.60 10.22 -2.26
N PRO A 253 45.31 10.59 -3.34
CA PRO A 253 45.61 9.68 -4.45
C PRO A 253 46.21 8.35 -3.98
N GLY A 254 45.70 7.22 -4.48
CA GLY A 254 46.15 5.87 -4.13
C GLY A 254 45.85 5.45 -2.69
N SER A 255 44.97 6.14 -1.98
CA SER A 255 44.68 5.92 -0.56
C SER A 255 43.20 6.11 -0.24
N PHE A 256 42.77 5.58 0.91
CA PHE A 256 41.45 5.85 1.52
C PHE A 256 41.57 6.83 2.70
N THR A 257 42.72 7.49 2.82
CA THR A 257 42.94 8.52 3.84
C THR A 257 42.31 9.83 3.38
N GLU A 258 41.36 10.31 4.17
CA GLU A 258 40.72 11.61 3.99
C GLU A 258 41.70 12.76 4.22
N PHE A 259 41.53 13.83 3.46
CA PHE A 259 42.17 15.12 3.70
C PHE A 259 41.28 16.27 3.25
N ASN A 260 41.45 17.41 3.91
CA ASN A 260 40.77 18.64 3.55
C ASN A 260 41.40 19.24 2.29
N VAL A 261 40.59 19.49 1.26
CA VAL A 261 41.01 20.07 -0.02
C VAL A 261 40.62 21.55 -0.15
N GLY A 262 39.71 22.04 0.68
CA GLY A 262 39.23 23.42 0.62
C GLY A 262 38.20 23.74 1.70
N ALA A 263 37.87 25.01 1.85
CA ALA A 263 36.86 25.45 2.82
C ALA A 263 35.92 26.48 2.18
N TYR A 264 34.67 26.49 2.62
CA TYR A 264 33.63 27.43 2.24
C TYR A 264 32.96 28.03 3.47
N ASP A 265 32.46 29.25 3.34
CA ASP A 265 31.76 29.95 4.42
C ASP A 265 30.26 30.01 4.12
N PHE A 266 29.55 28.98 4.59
CA PHE A 266 28.09 28.88 4.44
C PHE A 266 27.37 30.09 5.06
N THR A 267 27.90 30.61 6.17
CA THR A 267 27.29 31.74 6.91
C THR A 267 27.36 33.06 6.14
N LYS A 268 28.35 33.19 5.24
CA LYS A 268 28.47 34.32 4.30
C LYS A 268 27.76 34.09 2.96
N GLY A 269 26.96 33.02 2.85
CA GLY A 269 26.21 32.71 1.65
C GLY A 269 26.99 31.98 0.56
N GLN A 270 28.20 31.47 0.84
CA GLN A 270 28.85 30.53 -0.08
C GLN A 270 28.17 29.16 0.04
N ASN A 271 27.10 28.97 -0.73
CA ASN A 271 26.30 27.74 -0.68
C ASN A 271 26.03 27.11 -2.05
N LYS A 272 26.29 27.81 -3.16
CA LYS A 272 26.17 27.28 -4.52
C LYS A 272 27.55 27.06 -5.14
N PHE A 273 27.80 25.86 -5.68
CA PHE A 273 29.10 25.42 -6.18
C PHE A 273 28.98 24.74 -7.54
N ARG A 274 29.98 24.92 -8.39
CA ARG A 274 30.27 24.03 -9.53
C ARG A 274 31.42 23.13 -9.15
N ILE A 275 31.21 21.82 -9.26
CA ILE A 275 32.19 20.78 -8.96
C ILE A 275 32.61 20.15 -10.28
N GLN A 276 33.90 19.94 -10.47
CA GLN A 276 34.49 19.25 -11.62
C GLN A 276 35.54 18.25 -11.16
N LEU A 277 35.46 17.02 -11.67
CA LEU A 277 36.47 15.98 -11.52
C LEU A 277 36.96 15.57 -12.91
N ASP A 278 38.19 15.91 -13.26
CA ASP A 278 38.84 15.42 -14.47
C ASP A 278 39.55 14.09 -14.16
N VAL A 279 39.12 13.01 -14.80
CA VAL A 279 39.49 11.62 -14.48
C VAL A 279 40.67 11.15 -15.31
N TYR A 280 41.71 10.62 -14.66
CA TYR A 280 42.93 10.11 -15.30
C TYR A 280 43.17 8.63 -14.93
N PRO A 281 42.51 7.67 -15.63
CA PRO A 281 42.48 6.27 -15.22
C PRO A 281 43.85 5.57 -15.23
N LYS A 282 44.76 5.89 -16.15
CA LYS A 282 46.12 5.27 -16.18
C LYS A 282 46.99 5.76 -15.03
N ALA A 283 46.78 7.01 -14.60
CA ALA A 283 47.52 7.62 -13.50
C ALA A 283 46.80 7.48 -12.14
N ASP A 284 45.67 6.77 -12.11
CA ASP A 284 44.83 6.46 -10.94
C ASP A 284 44.49 7.65 -10.02
N HIS A 285 44.14 8.80 -10.61
CA HIS A 285 43.68 9.97 -9.86
C HIS A 285 42.64 10.79 -10.62
N CYS A 286 41.99 11.71 -9.91
CA CYS A 286 41.22 12.80 -10.51
C CYS A 286 41.86 14.15 -10.18
N LEU A 287 41.63 15.16 -11.03
CA LEU A 287 41.87 16.56 -10.68
C LEU A 287 40.52 17.18 -10.27
N LEU A 288 40.41 17.53 -8.99
CA LEU A 288 39.23 18.16 -8.41
C LEU A 288 39.33 19.68 -8.52
N SER A 289 38.29 20.30 -9.07
CA SER A 289 38.07 21.75 -9.00
C SER A 289 36.69 22.05 -8.40
N VAL A 290 36.65 23.07 -7.54
CA VAL A 290 35.41 23.57 -6.93
C VAL A 290 35.41 25.08 -7.00
N ARG A 291 34.38 25.64 -7.64
CA ARG A 291 34.15 27.08 -7.73
C ARG A 291 32.84 27.41 -7.01
N SER A 292 32.87 28.38 -6.10
CA SER A 292 31.65 28.98 -5.58
C SER A 292 31.02 29.84 -6.67
N LEU A 293 29.77 29.54 -7.01
CA LEU A 293 28.97 30.34 -7.95
C LEU A 293 28.28 31.52 -7.26
N SER A 294 28.34 31.58 -5.93
CA SER A 294 27.71 32.63 -5.13
C SER A 294 28.49 33.95 -5.20
N ASP A 295 29.82 33.84 -5.33
CA ASP A 295 30.77 34.96 -5.34
C ASP A 295 31.87 34.79 -6.41
N ASP A 296 31.69 33.84 -7.34
CA ASP A 296 32.62 33.45 -8.42
C ASP A 296 34.05 33.08 -7.97
N LYS A 297 34.23 32.69 -6.70
CA LYS A 297 35.54 32.36 -6.14
C LYS A 297 35.94 30.91 -6.45
N VAL A 298 37.17 30.71 -6.91
CA VAL A 298 37.79 29.37 -6.98
C VAL A 298 38.20 28.94 -5.57
N ILE A 299 37.63 27.84 -5.08
CA ILE A 299 37.93 27.27 -3.76
C ILE A 299 38.99 26.18 -3.87
N VAL A 300 38.83 25.29 -4.85
CA VAL A 300 39.75 24.20 -5.15
C VAL A 300 40.11 24.30 -6.63
N SER A 301 41.41 24.25 -6.95
CA SER A 301 41.90 24.39 -8.32
C SER A 301 42.77 23.19 -8.71
N SER A 302 42.17 22.23 -9.42
CA SER A 302 42.84 21.05 -9.99
C SER A 302 43.71 20.26 -8.99
N ILE A 303 43.21 20.05 -7.77
CA ILE A 303 43.92 19.26 -6.75
C ILE A 303 43.80 17.78 -7.06
N LYS A 304 44.90 17.02 -6.97
CA LYS A 304 44.90 15.57 -7.13
C LYS A 304 44.14 14.89 -5.99
N VAL A 305 43.11 14.11 -6.33
CA VAL A 305 42.32 13.29 -5.40
C VAL A 305 42.22 11.85 -5.91
N ALA A 306 41.79 10.94 -5.05
CA ALA A 306 41.71 9.52 -5.36
C ALA A 306 40.76 9.20 -6.52
N LEU A 307 41.21 8.30 -7.40
CA LEU A 307 40.35 7.52 -8.30
C LEU A 307 40.22 6.08 -7.80
N ASN A 308 41.30 5.51 -7.26
CA ASN A 308 41.38 4.19 -6.64
C ASN A 308 40.77 3.07 -7.50
N SER A 309 41.17 3.03 -8.77
CA SER A 309 40.76 2.08 -9.79
C SER A 309 39.25 2.11 -10.07
N TRP A 310 38.61 3.26 -9.90
CA TRP A 310 37.24 3.49 -10.33
C TRP A 310 37.15 3.46 -11.86
N ASN A 311 36.25 2.62 -12.36
CA ASN A 311 35.88 2.56 -13.76
C ASN A 311 34.48 1.91 -13.86
N PRO A 312 33.44 2.66 -14.28
CA PRO A 312 32.08 2.15 -14.39
C PRO A 312 31.83 1.33 -15.67
N VAL A 313 32.71 1.43 -16.68
CA VAL A 313 32.49 0.84 -18.00
C VAL A 313 32.40 -0.68 -17.90
N GLY A 314 31.23 -1.22 -18.25
CA GLY A 314 30.95 -2.66 -18.18
C GLY A 314 30.85 -3.24 -16.76
N ASN A 315 30.86 -2.40 -15.71
CA ASN A 315 30.74 -2.84 -14.33
C ASN A 315 29.67 -2.06 -13.55
N PRO A 316 28.44 -2.59 -13.45
CA PRO A 316 27.32 -1.90 -12.82
C PRO A 316 27.45 -1.77 -11.30
N ALA A 317 28.52 -2.30 -10.66
CA ALA A 317 28.81 -2.09 -9.25
C ALA A 317 29.69 -0.86 -8.97
N LYS A 318 30.25 -0.23 -10.02
CA LYS A 318 31.23 0.87 -9.92
C LYS A 318 30.70 2.21 -10.43
N GLY A 319 29.41 2.49 -10.26
CA GLY A 319 28.80 3.75 -10.70
C GLY A 319 29.17 4.97 -9.84
N ILE A 320 28.24 5.91 -9.76
CA ILE A 320 28.31 7.09 -8.91
C ILE A 320 27.23 7.07 -7.84
N LEU A 321 27.45 7.81 -6.77
CA LEU A 321 26.52 7.86 -5.64
C LEU A 321 26.47 9.25 -5.03
N PHE A 322 25.27 9.69 -4.66
CA PHE A 322 25.02 10.86 -3.83
C PHE A 322 24.60 10.40 -2.43
N ASP A 323 25.22 10.92 -1.38
CA ASP A 323 24.92 10.59 0.02
C ASP A 323 24.70 11.87 0.82
N ALA A 324 23.43 12.14 1.13
CA ALA A 324 23.01 13.20 2.02
C ALA A 324 22.73 12.59 3.41
N ARG A 325 23.57 12.91 4.39
CA ARG A 325 23.48 12.40 5.78
C ARG A 325 22.46 13.18 6.63
N PRO A 326 22.07 12.65 7.81
CA PRO A 326 21.13 13.32 8.70
C PRO A 326 21.48 14.78 8.98
N GLY A 327 20.48 15.65 8.81
CA GLY A 327 20.58 17.09 8.95
C GLY A 327 20.89 17.84 7.65
N SER A 328 21.29 17.16 6.58
CA SER A 328 21.58 17.82 5.29
C SER A 328 20.33 18.00 4.44
N LYS A 329 20.29 19.12 3.72
CA LYS A 329 19.38 19.34 2.59
C LYS A 329 20.19 19.97 1.48
N VAL A 330 20.21 19.35 0.31
CA VAL A 330 20.98 19.84 -0.84
C VAL A 330 20.17 19.78 -2.12
N ALA A 331 20.50 20.66 -3.06
CA ALA A 331 20.01 20.63 -4.42
C ALA A 331 21.16 20.32 -5.38
N LEU A 332 20.89 19.51 -6.41
CA LEU A 332 21.83 19.07 -7.43
C LEU A 332 21.23 19.31 -8.80
N ASP A 333 22.08 19.72 -9.73
CA ASP A 333 21.66 19.99 -11.10
C ASP A 333 22.83 19.89 -12.09
N ASP A 334 22.52 19.86 -13.39
CA ASP A 334 23.50 19.82 -14.48
C ASP A 334 24.57 18.73 -14.32
N LEU A 335 24.20 17.51 -13.88
CA LEU A 335 25.16 16.42 -13.75
C LEU A 335 25.53 15.89 -15.14
N HIS A 336 26.78 16.08 -15.52
CA HIS A 336 27.30 15.69 -16.82
C HIS A 336 28.57 14.86 -16.68
N VAL A 337 28.67 13.79 -17.47
CA VAL A 337 29.93 13.11 -17.76
C VAL A 337 30.30 13.44 -19.20
N LEU A 338 31.41 14.13 -19.39
CA LEU A 338 31.86 14.68 -20.66
C LEU A 338 33.13 13.95 -21.13
N SER A 339 33.23 13.69 -22.43
CA SER A 339 34.48 13.24 -23.04
C SER A 339 35.56 14.34 -22.95
N PRO A 340 36.84 14.02 -23.20
CA PRO A 340 37.90 15.03 -23.28
C PRO A 340 37.61 16.15 -24.30
N GLN A 341 36.85 15.84 -25.36
CA GLN A 341 36.38 16.78 -26.39
C GLN A 341 35.06 17.48 -26.01
N GLN A 342 34.64 17.41 -24.74
CA GLN A 342 33.43 18.04 -24.20
C GLN A 342 32.11 17.48 -24.75
N ILE A 343 32.11 16.25 -25.25
CA ILE A 343 30.87 15.57 -25.70
C ILE A 343 30.16 14.97 -24.49
N LYS A 344 28.87 15.25 -24.31
CA LYS A 344 28.04 14.66 -23.24
C LYS A 344 27.89 13.14 -23.43
N LEU A 345 28.56 12.36 -22.59
CA LEU A 345 28.47 10.89 -22.53
C LEU A 345 27.28 10.45 -21.67
N VAL A 346 27.06 11.15 -20.55
CA VAL A 346 25.91 10.97 -19.65
C VAL A 346 25.45 12.35 -19.20
N SER A 347 24.14 12.56 -19.11
CA SER A 347 23.57 13.85 -18.71
C SER A 347 22.30 13.66 -17.88
N PHE A 348 22.25 14.31 -16.72
CA PHE A 348 21.08 14.45 -15.87
C PHE A 348 20.93 15.93 -15.49
N ASP A 349 20.10 16.64 -16.25
CA ASP A 349 19.65 18.01 -15.98
C ASP A 349 18.31 18.03 -15.21
N PHE A 350 17.74 16.86 -14.95
CA PHE A 350 16.47 16.69 -14.23
C PHE A 350 15.25 17.35 -14.89
N GLU A 351 15.34 17.79 -16.14
CA GLU A 351 14.25 18.47 -16.86
C GLU A 351 13.32 17.51 -17.60
N GLN A 352 13.88 16.40 -18.09
CA GLN A 352 13.18 15.46 -18.95
C GLN A 352 12.31 14.45 -18.21
N SER A 353 11.24 13.96 -18.86
CA SER A 353 10.51 12.79 -18.39
C SER A 353 11.48 11.62 -18.18
N PRO A 354 11.43 10.91 -17.04
CA PRO A 354 10.32 10.82 -16.09
C PRO A 354 10.38 11.77 -14.88
N PHE A 355 11.30 12.74 -14.83
CA PHE A 355 11.39 13.69 -13.73
C PHE A 355 10.21 14.67 -13.76
N ALA A 356 9.53 14.82 -12.61
CA ALA A 356 8.43 15.76 -12.47
C ALA A 356 8.40 16.34 -11.06
N ASN A 357 8.12 17.64 -10.94
CA ASN A 357 8.09 18.37 -9.68
C ASN A 357 7.37 17.60 -8.55
N GLY A 358 8.05 17.46 -7.41
CA GLY A 358 7.59 16.73 -6.23
C GLY A 358 7.72 15.21 -6.30
N LYS A 359 8.13 14.62 -7.44
CA LYS A 359 8.34 13.18 -7.56
C LYS A 359 9.75 12.77 -7.21
N ASP A 360 9.82 11.64 -6.53
CA ASP A 360 11.07 10.92 -6.27
C ASP A 360 11.70 10.43 -7.58
N ILE A 361 13.03 10.33 -7.58
CA ILE A 361 13.81 9.95 -8.76
C ILE A 361 14.26 8.49 -8.76
N ILE A 362 13.98 7.72 -7.70
CA ILE A 362 14.23 6.27 -7.74
C ILE A 362 13.45 5.63 -8.88
N GLY A 363 14.13 4.80 -9.67
CA GLY A 363 13.61 4.11 -10.85
C GLY A 363 13.64 4.95 -12.13
N ALA A 364 13.94 6.25 -12.04
CA ALA A 364 14.08 7.12 -13.19
C ALA A 364 15.51 7.00 -13.77
N LEU A 365 15.63 6.70 -15.07
CA LEU A 365 16.90 6.76 -15.82
C LEU A 365 18.10 6.10 -15.09
N GLY A 366 17.87 4.94 -14.47
CA GLY A 366 18.91 4.15 -13.79
C GLY A 366 19.29 4.63 -12.37
N TRP A 367 18.55 5.59 -11.79
CA TRP A 367 18.70 5.96 -10.39
C TRP A 367 18.05 4.94 -9.46
N GLU A 368 18.80 4.46 -8.47
CA GLU A 368 18.39 3.39 -7.57
C GLU A 368 18.52 3.79 -6.09
N SER A 369 17.73 3.13 -5.23
CA SER A 369 17.87 3.23 -3.78
C SER A 369 19.05 2.43 -3.28
N SER A 370 19.83 2.98 -2.35
CA SER A 370 20.83 2.20 -1.61
C SER A 370 20.27 1.58 -0.33
N GLN A 371 20.87 0.49 0.13
CA GLN A 371 20.63 -0.10 1.46
C GLN A 371 21.07 0.81 2.61
N MET A 372 21.91 1.82 2.34
CA MET A 372 22.39 2.78 3.34
C MET A 372 21.36 3.88 3.70
N ASN A 373 20.16 3.84 3.10
CA ASN A 373 19.09 4.76 3.41
C ASN A 373 18.59 4.60 4.85
N ILE A 374 18.34 5.73 5.51
CA ILE A 374 17.68 5.79 6.83
C ILE A 374 16.34 6.49 6.63
N ALA A 375 15.28 5.88 7.16
CA ALA A 375 13.91 6.41 7.08
C ALA A 375 13.87 7.89 7.48
N GLY A 376 13.12 8.69 6.71
CA GLY A 376 13.06 10.15 6.85
C GLY A 376 13.86 10.92 5.79
N GLY A 377 14.83 10.28 5.11
CA GLY A 377 15.50 10.85 3.94
C GLY A 377 14.67 10.72 2.66
N LYS A 378 14.52 11.81 1.92
CA LYS A 378 13.75 11.88 0.66
C LYS A 378 14.61 12.40 -0.48
N SER A 379 14.29 11.99 -1.70
CA SER A 379 14.71 12.70 -2.90
C SER A 379 13.50 13.06 -3.73
N PHE A 380 13.54 14.21 -4.41
CA PHE A 380 12.52 14.63 -5.35
C PHE A 380 13.04 15.77 -6.22
N VAL A 381 12.50 15.96 -7.42
CA VAL A 381 12.82 17.17 -8.18
C VAL A 381 11.92 18.33 -7.74
N SER A 382 12.45 19.55 -7.67
CA SER A 382 11.71 20.73 -7.24
C SER A 382 11.99 21.95 -8.10
N SER A 383 10.92 22.66 -8.45
CA SER A 383 10.98 23.97 -9.10
C SER A 383 10.96 25.15 -8.11
N SER A 384 11.05 24.90 -6.80
CA SER A 384 10.87 25.95 -5.78
C SER A 384 11.92 25.95 -4.66
N GLU A 385 12.50 24.80 -4.33
CA GLU A 385 13.39 24.64 -3.18
C GLU A 385 14.72 25.40 -3.32
N CYS A 386 15.12 25.77 -4.53
CA CYS A 386 16.35 26.53 -4.75
C CYS A 386 16.13 28.05 -4.71
N SER A 387 14.87 28.50 -4.52
CA SER A 387 14.51 29.91 -4.56
C SER A 387 14.26 30.45 -3.16
N ALA A 388 15.19 31.28 -2.67
CA ALA A 388 15.07 31.93 -1.37
C ALA A 388 13.77 32.75 -1.24
N VAL A 389 13.29 33.35 -2.34
CA VAL A 389 12.04 34.10 -2.38
C VAL A 389 10.83 33.18 -2.18
N LEU A 390 10.79 32.02 -2.85
CA LEU A 390 9.73 31.04 -2.66
C LEU A 390 9.78 30.41 -1.27
N GLN A 391 10.95 30.00 -0.79
CA GLN A 391 11.11 29.47 0.57
C GLN A 391 10.66 30.49 1.62
N THR A 392 11.00 31.77 1.44
CA THR A 392 10.54 32.84 2.34
C THR A 392 9.01 33.00 2.30
N SER A 393 8.41 32.98 1.12
CA SER A 393 6.95 33.08 0.98
C SER A 393 6.21 31.87 1.57
N LEU A 394 6.76 30.66 1.40
CA LEU A 394 6.23 29.43 1.97
C LEU A 394 6.36 29.43 3.51
N ALA A 395 7.52 29.81 4.05
CA ALA A 395 7.71 29.93 5.49
C ALA A 395 6.76 30.95 6.12
N LYS A 396 6.51 32.08 5.45
CA LYS A 396 5.49 33.07 5.89
C LYS A 396 4.09 32.47 5.91
N LEU A 397 3.73 31.70 4.88
CA LEU A 397 2.46 30.99 4.82
C LEU A 397 2.33 29.95 5.95
N GLU A 398 3.35 29.12 6.16
CA GLU A 398 3.34 28.13 7.24
C GLU A 398 3.25 28.78 8.63
N ASN A 399 3.95 29.89 8.86
CA ASN A 399 3.87 30.66 10.10
C ASN A 399 2.48 31.25 10.30
N ALA A 400 1.88 31.86 9.27
CA ALA A 400 0.52 32.40 9.38
C ALA A 400 -0.52 31.30 9.65
N ARG A 401 -0.36 30.11 9.05
CA ARG A 401 -1.17 28.93 9.36
C ARG A 401 -0.99 28.48 10.80
N SER A 402 0.26 28.46 11.29
CA SER A 402 0.59 28.12 12.67
C SER A 402 -0.03 29.11 13.67
N ASP A 403 0.02 30.42 13.39
CA ASP A 403 -0.52 31.46 14.26
C ASP A 403 -2.06 31.39 14.36
N VAL A 404 -2.74 31.16 13.23
CA VAL A 404 -4.19 30.93 13.20
C VAL A 404 -4.56 29.67 13.99
N ARG A 405 -3.81 28.56 13.83
CA ARG A 405 -4.03 27.31 14.59
C ARG A 405 -3.82 27.53 16.09
N LYS A 406 -2.79 28.27 16.49
CA LYS A 406 -2.51 28.62 17.89
C LYS A 406 -3.62 29.47 18.50
N ALA A 407 -4.14 30.45 17.76
CA ALA A 407 -5.22 31.31 18.23
C ALA A 407 -6.58 30.60 18.29
N ALA A 408 -6.81 29.61 17.43
CA ALA A 408 -8.07 28.88 17.37
C ALA A 408 -8.19 27.74 18.39
N GLY A 409 -7.07 27.23 18.92
CA GLY A 409 -7.08 26.10 19.86
C GLY A 409 -7.85 24.88 19.33
N GLY A 410 -8.51 24.15 20.23
CA GLY A 410 -9.32 22.96 19.90
C GLY A 410 -10.47 23.19 18.90
N HIS A 411 -10.90 24.44 18.71
CA HIS A 411 -12.06 24.78 17.89
C HIS A 411 -11.80 24.64 16.38
N LEU A 412 -10.65 25.08 15.87
CA LEU A 412 -10.32 24.90 14.45
C LEU A 412 -10.16 23.42 14.10
N GLY A 413 -9.57 22.62 14.99
CA GLY A 413 -9.50 21.17 14.80
C GLY A 413 -10.91 20.55 14.68
N ALA A 414 -11.83 20.92 15.58
CA ALA A 414 -13.20 20.43 15.53
C ALA A 414 -13.99 20.96 14.32
N GLN A 415 -13.73 22.19 13.86
CA GLN A 415 -14.34 22.75 12.65
C GLN A 415 -13.91 21.99 11.40
N LEU A 416 -12.61 21.73 11.25
CA LEU A 416 -12.06 20.94 10.15
C LEU A 416 -12.56 19.49 10.19
N GLU A 417 -12.68 18.90 11.37
CA GLU A 417 -13.22 17.54 11.55
C GLU A 417 -14.71 17.47 11.18
N LEU A 418 -15.50 18.51 11.53
CA LEU A 418 -16.89 18.64 11.10
C LEU A 418 -17.01 18.77 9.57
N GLU A 419 -16.20 19.64 8.97
CA GLU A 419 -16.24 19.85 7.52
C GLU A 419 -15.79 18.59 6.76
N ALA A 420 -14.75 17.91 7.26
CA ALA A 420 -14.32 16.61 6.75
C ALA A 420 -15.45 15.57 6.82
N ALA A 421 -16.16 15.47 7.95
CA ALA A 421 -17.26 14.52 8.12
C ALA A 421 -18.46 14.82 7.21
N LYS A 422 -18.77 16.10 6.95
CA LYS A 422 -19.82 16.49 5.99
C LYS A 422 -19.47 16.05 4.57
N VAL A 423 -18.23 16.30 4.14
CA VAL A 423 -17.79 15.93 2.79
C VAL A 423 -17.65 14.41 2.66
N GLU A 424 -17.23 13.71 3.72
CA GLU A 424 -17.17 12.25 3.75
C GLU A 424 -18.56 11.60 3.54
N LEU A 425 -19.60 12.11 4.21
CA LEU A 425 -20.97 11.63 3.99
C LEU A 425 -21.39 11.79 2.52
N LYS A 426 -21.15 12.97 1.93
CA LYS A 426 -21.42 13.20 0.51
C LYS A 426 -20.59 12.31 -0.41
N SER A 427 -19.33 12.05 -0.05
CA SER A 427 -18.46 11.14 -0.78
C SER A 427 -19.00 9.72 -0.77
N VAL A 428 -19.43 9.20 0.38
CA VAL A 428 -20.05 7.88 0.49
C VAL A 428 -21.31 7.77 -0.38
N GLU A 429 -22.19 8.76 -0.33
CA GLU A 429 -23.40 8.80 -1.17
C GLU A 429 -23.06 8.84 -2.67
N ALA A 430 -22.06 9.64 -3.06
CA ALA A 430 -21.60 9.72 -4.44
C ALA A 430 -20.92 8.41 -4.90
N ARG A 431 -20.17 7.72 -4.04
CA ARG A 431 -19.56 6.42 -4.34
C ARG A 431 -20.64 5.33 -4.53
N ILE A 432 -21.70 5.35 -3.72
CA ILE A 432 -22.86 4.46 -3.91
C ILE A 432 -23.52 4.73 -5.27
N ARG A 433 -23.72 6.00 -5.64
CA ARG A 433 -24.27 6.39 -6.94
C ARG A 433 -23.35 5.95 -8.09
N ALA A 434 -22.05 6.12 -7.93
CA ALA A 434 -21.06 5.68 -8.92
C ALA A 434 -21.08 4.15 -9.11
N ASP A 435 -21.26 3.37 -8.04
CA ASP A 435 -21.47 1.93 -8.13
C ASP A 435 -22.78 1.60 -8.87
N GLU A 436 -23.88 2.25 -8.50
CA GLU A 436 -25.20 2.05 -9.13
C GLU A 436 -25.15 2.32 -10.63
N GLU A 437 -24.59 3.45 -11.05
CA GLU A 437 -24.42 3.79 -12.46
C GLU A 437 -23.47 2.79 -13.15
N LYS A 438 -22.31 2.51 -12.56
CA LYS A 438 -21.30 1.62 -13.15
C LYS A 438 -21.81 0.20 -13.38
N PHE A 439 -22.64 -0.32 -12.48
CA PHE A 439 -23.11 -1.70 -12.53
C PHE A 439 -24.53 -1.86 -13.10
N ALA A 440 -25.31 -0.78 -13.26
CA ALA A 440 -26.66 -0.82 -13.85
C ALA A 440 -26.77 -0.15 -15.23
N ALA A 441 -25.97 0.89 -15.52
CA ALA A 441 -26.20 1.76 -16.68
C ALA A 441 -25.46 1.31 -17.95
N LYS A 442 -26.09 1.61 -19.10
CA LYS A 442 -25.49 1.48 -20.44
C LYS A 442 -24.92 2.81 -20.98
N ASP A 443 -25.14 3.92 -20.26
CA ASP A 443 -24.74 5.27 -20.67
C ASP A 443 -23.39 5.64 -20.04
N GLN A 444 -22.35 5.63 -20.88
CA GLN A 444 -20.98 5.91 -20.46
C GLN A 444 -20.79 7.33 -19.90
N GLN A 445 -21.58 8.31 -20.35
CA GLN A 445 -21.44 9.69 -19.89
C GLN A 445 -21.91 9.85 -18.44
N ARG A 446 -23.03 9.19 -18.09
CA ARG A 446 -23.52 9.17 -16.70
C ARG A 446 -22.54 8.48 -15.76
N ILE A 447 -21.97 7.35 -16.19
CA ILE A 447 -20.95 6.63 -15.42
C ILE A 447 -19.74 7.53 -15.17
N ASN A 448 -19.20 8.18 -16.20
CA ASN A 448 -18.03 9.05 -16.07
C ASN A 448 -18.30 10.23 -15.12
N ASN A 449 -19.48 10.85 -15.22
CA ASN A 449 -19.87 11.95 -14.33
C ASN A 449 -19.98 11.51 -12.87
N ALA A 450 -20.62 10.36 -12.61
CA ALA A 450 -20.76 9.83 -11.25
C ALA A 450 -19.40 9.43 -10.64
N ILE A 451 -18.50 8.85 -11.45
CA ILE A 451 -17.13 8.53 -11.05
C ILE A 451 -16.35 9.79 -10.68
N LEU A 452 -16.43 10.84 -11.52
CA LEU A 452 -15.74 12.10 -11.27
C LEU A 452 -16.25 12.79 -10.00
N GLU A 453 -17.55 12.80 -9.76
CA GLU A 453 -18.17 13.32 -8.54
C GLU A 453 -17.68 12.57 -7.30
N ALA A 454 -17.76 11.23 -7.33
CA ALA A 454 -17.32 10.37 -6.23
C ALA A 454 -15.82 10.57 -5.92
N SER A 455 -14.97 10.55 -6.95
CA SER A 455 -13.52 10.76 -6.82
C SER A 455 -13.19 12.13 -6.24
N THR A 456 -13.86 13.17 -6.72
CA THR A 456 -13.64 14.55 -6.27
C THR A 456 -14.01 14.72 -4.80
N LEU A 457 -15.19 14.24 -4.41
CA LEU A 457 -15.65 14.34 -3.02
C LEU A 457 -14.79 13.51 -2.07
N GLU A 458 -14.39 12.30 -2.47
CA GLU A 458 -13.51 11.43 -1.67
C GLU A 458 -12.16 12.10 -1.38
N LYS A 459 -11.52 12.67 -2.41
CA LYS A 459 -10.23 13.34 -2.24
C LYS A 459 -10.35 14.62 -1.42
N ASN A 460 -11.43 15.37 -1.60
CA ASN A 460 -11.70 16.55 -0.79
C ASN A 460 -11.91 16.19 0.69
N ALA A 461 -12.67 15.12 0.96
CA ALA A 461 -12.83 14.59 2.32
C ALA A 461 -11.48 14.15 2.91
N ALA A 462 -10.65 13.46 2.12
CA ALA A 462 -9.32 13.01 2.56
C ALA A 462 -8.37 14.17 2.90
N VAL A 463 -8.36 15.25 2.10
CA VAL A 463 -7.56 16.46 2.40
C VAL A 463 -8.07 17.13 3.67
N LEU A 464 -9.38 17.38 3.79
CA LEU A 464 -9.97 18.00 4.98
C LEU A 464 -9.70 17.18 6.25
N ARG A 465 -9.76 15.84 6.14
CA ARG A 465 -9.47 14.95 7.26
C ARG A 465 -7.99 14.98 7.64
N ALA A 466 -7.08 15.02 6.66
CA ALA A 466 -5.65 15.16 6.93
C ALA A 466 -5.31 16.54 7.54
N ASP A 467 -6.01 17.60 7.12
CA ASP A 467 -5.90 18.93 7.74
C ASP A 467 -6.39 18.93 9.19
N ALA A 468 -7.52 18.27 9.47
CA ALA A 468 -8.04 18.10 10.82
C ALA A 468 -7.07 17.32 11.72
N ASP A 469 -6.52 16.21 11.22
CA ASP A 469 -5.50 15.40 11.91
C ASP A 469 -4.24 16.23 12.22
N LEU A 470 -3.79 17.06 11.26
CA LEU A 470 -2.64 17.94 11.42
C LEU A 470 -2.90 19.01 12.49
N ALA A 471 -4.06 19.67 12.43
CA ALA A 471 -4.46 20.65 13.44
C ALA A 471 -4.50 20.04 14.83
N LYS A 472 -5.08 18.85 14.97
CA LYS A 472 -5.16 18.11 16.24
C LYS A 472 -3.79 17.73 16.78
N ALA A 473 -2.89 17.25 15.93
CA ALA A 473 -1.53 16.89 16.32
C ALA A 473 -0.72 18.11 16.79
N ASP A 474 -0.89 19.26 16.11
CA ASP A 474 -0.24 20.52 16.47
C ASP A 474 -0.75 21.04 17.81
N ILE A 475 -2.07 21.07 18.02
CA ILE A 475 -2.69 21.49 19.29
C ILE A 475 -2.17 20.65 20.47
N LEU A 476 -2.15 19.32 20.33
CA LEU A 476 -1.62 18.42 21.36
C LEU A 476 -0.15 18.70 21.69
N LEU A 477 0.67 18.99 20.68
CA LEU A 477 2.06 19.36 20.86
C LEU A 477 2.20 20.69 21.62
N GLN A 478 1.39 21.69 21.30
CA GLN A 478 1.42 22.99 21.98
C GLN A 478 0.96 22.88 23.44
N GLU A 479 -0.12 22.15 23.72
CA GLU A 479 -0.61 21.94 25.08
C GLU A 479 0.44 21.22 25.95
N ALA A 480 1.14 20.23 25.39
CA ALA A 480 2.22 19.52 26.07
C ALA A 480 3.40 20.45 26.41
N LYS A 481 3.76 21.38 25.52
CA LYS A 481 4.82 22.38 25.76
C LYS A 481 4.50 23.34 26.92
N VAL A 482 3.22 23.61 27.17
CA VAL A 482 2.79 24.49 28.27
C VAL A 482 2.71 23.74 29.60
N LYS A 483 2.31 22.45 29.57
CA LYS A 483 2.05 21.67 30.79
C LYS A 483 3.26 20.90 31.35
N ILE A 484 4.27 20.61 30.53
CA ILE A 484 5.37 19.70 30.89
C ILE A 484 6.68 20.50 31.01
N PRO A 485 7.39 20.45 32.16
CA PRO A 485 8.74 21.02 32.27
C PRO A 485 9.70 20.39 31.24
N PRO A 486 10.81 21.07 30.85
CA PRO A 486 11.73 20.64 29.78
C PRO A 486 12.37 19.25 29.93
N THR A 487 12.11 18.54 31.03
CA THR A 487 12.80 17.31 31.43
C THR A 487 12.16 16.00 30.94
N VAL A 488 11.02 16.02 30.23
CA VAL A 488 10.40 14.80 29.66
C VAL A 488 10.51 14.77 28.13
N ALA A 489 11.73 14.49 27.63
CA ALA A 489 12.05 14.50 26.20
C ALA A 489 11.25 13.47 25.36
N LYS A 490 10.91 12.32 25.95
CA LYS A 490 10.30 11.18 25.25
C LYS A 490 8.85 11.43 24.79
N ASP A 491 8.07 12.18 25.58
CA ASP A 491 6.66 12.47 25.26
C ASP A 491 6.53 13.54 24.16
N LEU A 492 7.42 14.53 24.17
CA LEU A 492 7.50 15.53 23.09
C LEU A 492 7.96 14.89 21.77
N GLU A 493 8.91 13.96 21.81
CA GLU A 493 9.36 13.21 20.62
C GLU A 493 8.21 12.44 19.96
N ALA A 494 7.36 11.78 20.75
CA ALA A 494 6.17 11.09 20.24
C ALA A 494 5.16 12.06 19.58
N LEU A 495 4.98 13.26 20.13
CA LEU A 495 4.09 14.29 19.57
C LEU A 495 4.67 14.90 18.30
N TYR A 496 5.98 15.15 18.23
CA TYR A 496 6.66 15.57 16.99
C TYR A 496 6.50 14.52 15.89
N LYS A 497 6.64 13.23 16.21
CA LYS A 497 6.41 12.14 15.26
C LYS A 497 4.96 12.10 14.77
N LYS A 498 3.98 12.33 15.65
CA LYS A 498 2.56 12.44 15.26
C LYS A 498 2.32 13.62 14.32
N LEU A 499 2.89 14.79 14.63
CA LEU A 499 2.80 15.97 13.77
C LEU A 499 3.41 15.73 12.39
N ALA A 500 4.62 15.15 12.32
CA ALA A 500 5.29 14.81 11.07
C ALA A 500 4.47 13.80 10.25
N THR A 501 3.88 12.81 10.90
CA THR A 501 2.98 11.83 10.25
C THR A 501 1.74 12.51 9.68
N ALA A 502 1.13 13.44 10.42
CA ALA A 502 -0.04 14.18 9.94
C ALA A 502 0.30 15.12 8.78
N LYS A 503 1.45 15.81 8.82
CA LYS A 503 1.96 16.61 7.68
C LYS A 503 2.14 15.75 6.43
N ALA A 504 2.81 14.59 6.57
CA ALA A 504 3.03 13.68 5.45
C ALA A 504 1.72 13.13 4.87
N LYS A 505 0.70 12.87 5.71
CA LYS A 505 -0.63 12.48 5.25
C LYS A 505 -1.31 13.59 4.45
N LEU A 506 -1.21 14.84 4.91
CA LEU A 506 -1.77 15.99 4.20
C LEU A 506 -1.10 16.21 2.85
N GLU A 507 0.23 16.22 2.81
CA GLU A 507 1.00 16.30 1.56
C GLU A 507 0.58 15.21 0.57
N LYS A 508 0.47 13.97 1.05
CA LYS A 508 0.00 12.83 0.23
C LYS A 508 -1.42 13.02 -0.27
N ALA A 509 -2.36 13.45 0.58
CA ALA A 509 -3.74 13.70 0.19
C ALA A 509 -3.86 14.83 -0.85
N GLN A 510 -3.09 15.91 -0.67
CA GLN A 510 -3.02 17.02 -1.62
C GLN A 510 -2.43 16.58 -2.95
N ALA A 511 -1.35 15.79 -2.94
CA ALA A 511 -0.74 15.23 -4.15
C ALA A 511 -1.72 14.35 -4.93
N ILE A 512 -2.44 13.44 -4.24
CA ILE A 512 -3.49 12.60 -4.84
C ILE A 512 -4.62 13.45 -5.41
N ARG A 513 -5.03 14.53 -4.72
CA ARG A 513 -6.05 15.46 -5.21
C ARG A 513 -5.62 16.16 -6.50
N SER A 514 -4.34 16.54 -6.61
CA SER A 514 -3.79 17.21 -7.80
C SER A 514 -3.41 16.27 -8.95
N ASP A 515 -3.37 14.96 -8.73
CA ASP A 515 -2.99 13.99 -9.77
C ASP A 515 -4.17 13.73 -10.73
N LEU A 516 -4.02 14.21 -11.97
CA LEU A 516 -4.99 13.99 -13.05
C LEU A 516 -5.20 12.50 -13.37
N LYS A 517 -4.20 11.64 -13.16
CA LYS A 517 -4.34 10.19 -13.38
C LYS A 517 -5.26 9.53 -12.36
N MET A 518 -5.41 10.15 -11.19
CA MET A 518 -6.29 9.68 -10.14
C MET A 518 -7.70 10.23 -10.32
N ALA A 519 -7.95 11.23 -11.19
CA ALA A 519 -9.21 11.98 -11.31
C ALA A 519 -10.46 11.10 -11.52
N GLU A 520 -10.30 9.94 -12.14
CA GLU A 520 -11.37 9.00 -12.47
C GLU A 520 -11.37 7.74 -11.58
N GLN A 521 -10.69 7.79 -10.43
CA GLN A 521 -10.60 6.65 -9.50
C GLN A 521 -11.29 6.99 -8.18
N TYR A 522 -12.13 6.08 -7.70
CA TYR A 522 -12.78 6.14 -6.40
C TYR A 522 -12.66 4.78 -5.70
N THR A 523 -12.75 4.78 -4.37
CA THR A 523 -12.69 3.55 -3.59
C THR A 523 -14.02 2.80 -3.65
N LEU A 524 -14.01 1.51 -3.96
CA LEU A 524 -15.22 0.67 -3.92
C LEU A 524 -15.66 0.40 -2.47
N LEU A 525 -16.94 0.06 -2.27
CA LEU A 525 -17.48 -0.28 -0.94
C LEU A 525 -17.07 -1.68 -0.47
N SER A 526 -16.61 -2.53 -1.38
CA SER A 526 -16.01 -3.83 -1.09
C SER A 526 -15.04 -4.25 -2.20
N PRO A 527 -14.22 -5.30 -1.99
CA PRO A 527 -13.53 -5.96 -3.09
C PRO A 527 -14.50 -6.51 -4.15
N ILE A 528 -14.01 -6.64 -5.38
CA ILE A 528 -14.67 -7.35 -6.48
C ILE A 528 -14.13 -8.79 -6.52
N PHE A 529 -15.04 -9.74 -6.71
CA PHE A 529 -14.76 -11.17 -6.84
C PHE A 529 -15.11 -11.64 -8.26
N PRO A 530 -14.72 -12.87 -8.67
CA PRO A 530 -15.07 -13.39 -9.98
C PRO A 530 -16.59 -13.40 -10.20
N GLU A 531 -17.02 -12.92 -11.37
CA GLU A 531 -18.44 -12.86 -11.77
C GLU A 531 -19.04 -14.23 -12.05
N LYS A 532 -18.20 -15.26 -12.16
CA LYS A 532 -18.61 -16.64 -12.42
C LYS A 532 -18.04 -17.57 -11.35
N SER A 533 -18.78 -18.62 -11.02
CA SER A 533 -18.25 -19.80 -10.35
C SER A 533 -18.03 -20.91 -11.37
N THR A 534 -17.11 -21.83 -11.07
CA THR A 534 -16.86 -23.03 -11.87
C THR A 534 -18.05 -23.98 -11.96
N GLY A 535 -19.03 -23.86 -11.05
CA GLY A 535 -20.18 -24.78 -10.93
C GLY A 535 -19.83 -26.16 -10.36
N ARG A 536 -18.54 -26.46 -10.14
CA ARG A 536 -18.04 -27.76 -9.66
C ARG A 536 -18.64 -28.15 -8.31
N ARG A 537 -18.63 -27.23 -7.34
CA ARG A 537 -19.22 -27.46 -6.01
C ARG A 537 -20.73 -27.68 -6.04
N LYS A 538 -21.43 -26.94 -6.91
CA LYS A 538 -22.88 -27.10 -7.09
C LYS A 538 -23.18 -28.49 -7.67
N ALA A 539 -22.44 -28.90 -8.70
CA ALA A 539 -22.60 -30.23 -9.30
C ALA A 539 -22.31 -31.35 -8.29
N LEU A 540 -21.25 -31.22 -7.49
CA LEU A 540 -20.94 -32.16 -6.42
C LEU A 540 -22.05 -32.22 -5.36
N ALA A 541 -22.57 -31.07 -4.92
CA ALA A 541 -23.65 -31.02 -3.94
C ALA A 541 -24.93 -31.68 -4.46
N LEU A 542 -25.34 -31.35 -5.70
CA LEU A 542 -26.51 -31.96 -6.34
C LEU A 542 -26.36 -33.48 -6.48
N TRP A 543 -25.16 -33.95 -6.80
CA TRP A 543 -24.86 -35.38 -6.87
C TRP A 543 -24.95 -36.06 -5.49
N ILE A 544 -24.37 -35.47 -4.44
CA ILE A 544 -24.45 -36.00 -3.07
C ILE A 544 -25.91 -36.10 -2.62
N THR A 545 -26.74 -35.11 -2.92
CA THR A 545 -28.14 -35.04 -2.50
C THR A 545 -29.13 -35.60 -3.51
N ASP A 546 -28.66 -36.29 -4.55
CA ASP A 546 -29.53 -36.84 -5.58
C ASP A 546 -30.45 -37.93 -5.00
N ARG A 547 -31.71 -37.99 -5.45
CA ARG A 547 -32.69 -38.97 -4.94
C ARG A 547 -32.28 -40.42 -5.23
N SER A 548 -31.51 -40.65 -6.28
CA SER A 548 -30.93 -41.96 -6.60
C SER A 548 -29.79 -42.37 -5.66
N ASN A 549 -29.32 -41.45 -4.81
CA ASN A 549 -28.33 -41.71 -3.77
C ASN A 549 -29.00 -41.81 -2.37
N PRO A 550 -29.39 -43.02 -1.93
CA PRO A 550 -30.08 -43.20 -0.66
C PRO A 550 -29.18 -43.00 0.57
N LEU A 551 -27.85 -42.99 0.40
CA LEU A 551 -26.89 -42.98 1.50
C LEU A 551 -26.97 -41.67 2.30
N THR A 552 -27.01 -40.54 1.61
CA THR A 552 -26.97 -39.20 2.22
C THR A 552 -28.15 -38.99 3.17
N ALA A 553 -29.36 -39.33 2.74
CA ALA A 553 -30.57 -39.18 3.54
C ALA A 553 -30.58 -40.13 4.75
N ARG A 554 -30.16 -41.39 4.58
CA ARG A 554 -30.05 -42.36 5.68
C ARG A 554 -29.06 -41.90 6.76
N VAL A 555 -27.88 -41.41 6.36
CA VAL A 555 -26.88 -40.87 7.29
C VAL A 555 -27.44 -39.66 8.04
N ALA A 556 -28.05 -38.71 7.32
CA ALA A 556 -28.65 -37.52 7.92
C ALA A 556 -29.74 -37.87 8.94
N VAL A 557 -30.67 -38.76 8.60
CA VAL A 557 -31.75 -39.22 9.49
C VAL A 557 -31.20 -39.90 10.73
N ASN A 558 -30.21 -40.79 10.61
CA ASN A 558 -29.62 -41.45 11.77
C ASN A 558 -29.02 -40.44 12.76
N HIS A 559 -28.41 -39.38 12.23
CA HIS A 559 -27.90 -38.25 13.01
C HIS A 559 -29.01 -37.41 13.65
N ILE A 560 -30.13 -37.19 12.98
CA ILE A 560 -31.30 -36.48 13.55
C ILE A 560 -31.91 -37.31 14.67
N TRP A 561 -32.14 -38.60 14.40
CA TRP A 561 -32.70 -39.56 15.33
C TRP A 561 -31.86 -39.65 16.60
N ALA A 562 -30.54 -39.79 16.46
CA ALA A 562 -29.61 -39.84 17.59
C ALA A 562 -29.69 -38.62 18.51
N ARG A 563 -29.95 -37.43 17.97
CA ARG A 563 -30.09 -36.20 18.78
C ARG A 563 -31.37 -36.14 19.60
N HIS A 564 -32.42 -36.85 19.18
CA HIS A 564 -33.70 -36.88 19.88
C HIS A 564 -33.81 -38.08 20.82
N PHE A 565 -33.41 -39.26 20.36
CA PHE A 565 -33.57 -40.52 21.09
C PHE A 565 -32.32 -40.95 21.85
N HIS A 566 -31.21 -40.21 21.76
CA HIS A 566 -29.91 -40.52 22.37
C HIS A 566 -29.37 -41.92 22.01
N ASN A 567 -29.90 -42.52 20.95
CA ASN A 567 -29.53 -43.81 20.41
C ASN A 567 -29.65 -43.75 18.89
N THR A 568 -28.94 -44.61 18.17
CA THR A 568 -28.88 -44.59 16.70
C THR A 568 -29.64 -45.77 16.12
N LEU A 569 -30.16 -45.59 14.90
CA LEU A 569 -30.71 -46.69 14.11
C LEU A 569 -29.57 -47.55 13.54
N VAL A 570 -28.45 -46.91 13.16
CA VAL A 570 -27.19 -47.55 12.76
C VAL A 570 -26.09 -47.11 13.73
N SER A 571 -25.55 -48.05 14.50
CA SER A 571 -24.54 -47.76 15.53
C SER A 571 -23.21 -47.31 14.96
N SER A 572 -22.86 -47.71 13.75
CA SER A 572 -21.72 -47.18 13.00
C SER A 572 -22.07 -45.86 12.32
N VAL A 573 -22.18 -44.79 13.11
CA VAL A 573 -22.66 -43.47 12.63
C VAL A 573 -21.82 -42.90 11.47
N ALA A 574 -20.52 -43.24 11.41
CA ALA A 574 -19.60 -42.79 10.37
C ALA A 574 -19.41 -43.80 9.21
N ASP A 575 -20.01 -45.00 9.27
CA ASP A 575 -19.85 -46.04 8.25
C ASP A 575 -21.18 -46.74 7.98
N PHE A 576 -21.80 -46.39 6.85
CA PHE A 576 -23.02 -46.99 6.32
C PHE A 576 -22.73 -47.94 5.14
N GLY A 577 -21.45 -48.21 4.88
CA GLY A 577 -21.00 -49.12 3.83
C GLY A 577 -21.06 -50.59 4.26
N ARG A 578 -20.46 -51.47 3.47
CA ARG A 578 -20.44 -52.93 3.73
C ARG A 578 -19.74 -53.33 5.03
N ASN A 579 -18.85 -52.48 5.54
CA ASN A 579 -18.16 -52.69 6.81
C ASN A 579 -18.92 -52.07 8.00
N GLY A 580 -19.99 -51.32 7.73
CA GLY A 580 -20.89 -50.75 8.72
C GLY A 580 -21.78 -51.81 9.39
N LYS A 581 -22.38 -51.44 10.52
CA LYS A 581 -23.37 -52.24 11.22
C LYS A 581 -24.72 -52.16 10.51
N THR A 582 -25.48 -53.24 10.55
CA THR A 582 -26.85 -53.27 10.02
C THR A 582 -27.76 -52.36 10.86
N PRO A 583 -28.73 -51.66 10.24
CA PRO A 583 -29.72 -50.89 10.99
C PRO A 583 -30.56 -51.79 11.91
N THR A 584 -30.87 -51.31 13.11
CA THR A 584 -31.78 -52.01 14.04
C THR A 584 -33.22 -52.03 13.51
N HIS A 585 -33.64 -50.95 12.85
CA HIS A 585 -34.96 -50.80 12.24
C HIS A 585 -34.81 -50.30 10.79
N PRO A 586 -34.50 -51.19 9.83
CA PRO A 586 -34.16 -50.78 8.45
C PRO A 586 -35.33 -50.12 7.72
N GLU A 587 -36.55 -50.63 7.88
CA GLU A 587 -37.74 -50.05 7.23
C GLU A 587 -38.05 -48.64 7.76
N LEU A 588 -37.90 -48.41 9.07
CA LEU A 588 -38.06 -47.10 9.67
C LEU A 588 -37.01 -46.10 9.17
N LEU A 589 -35.76 -46.54 9.08
CA LEU A 589 -34.67 -45.72 8.53
C LEU A 589 -34.96 -45.30 7.09
N ASP A 590 -35.43 -46.23 6.26
CA ASP A 590 -35.76 -46.00 4.86
C ASP A 590 -36.96 -45.09 4.69
N TRP A 591 -38.00 -45.30 5.48
CA TRP A 591 -39.17 -44.45 5.49
C TRP A 591 -38.82 -43.01 5.88
N LEU A 592 -38.06 -42.82 6.96
CA LEU A 592 -37.61 -41.50 7.40
C LEU A 592 -36.66 -40.83 6.39
N ALA A 593 -35.81 -41.61 5.71
CA ALA A 593 -34.92 -41.10 4.68
C ALA A 593 -35.69 -40.61 3.45
N ASN A 594 -36.70 -41.36 3.01
CA ASN A 594 -37.62 -40.94 1.94
C ASN A 594 -38.41 -39.70 2.37
N GLU A 595 -38.95 -39.67 3.58
CA GLU A 595 -39.69 -38.52 4.11
C GLU A 595 -38.82 -37.24 4.16
N LEU A 596 -37.54 -37.37 4.55
CA LEU A 596 -36.61 -36.25 4.52
C LEU A 596 -36.43 -35.72 3.09
N MET A 597 -36.28 -36.60 2.11
CA MET A 597 -36.13 -36.18 0.70
C MET A 597 -37.43 -35.60 0.12
N ASP A 598 -38.57 -36.24 0.36
CA ASP A 598 -39.88 -35.87 -0.19
C ASP A 598 -40.41 -34.55 0.41
N SER A 599 -40.04 -34.24 1.67
CA SER A 599 -40.29 -32.94 2.29
C SER A 599 -39.38 -31.81 1.78
N GLY A 600 -38.52 -32.08 0.79
CA GLY A 600 -37.56 -31.13 0.25
C GLY A 600 -36.37 -30.87 1.19
N TRP A 601 -35.89 -31.92 1.88
CA TRP A 601 -34.81 -31.86 2.87
C TRP A 601 -35.14 -30.98 4.09
N ASN A 602 -36.42 -30.93 4.48
CA ASN A 602 -36.87 -30.08 5.57
C ASN A 602 -36.56 -30.69 6.94
N MET A 603 -35.45 -30.27 7.54
CA MET A 603 -35.02 -30.74 8.86
C MET A 603 -36.03 -30.40 9.98
N LYS A 604 -36.71 -29.24 9.90
CA LYS A 604 -37.73 -28.85 10.90
C LYS A 604 -38.92 -29.79 10.86
N HIS A 605 -39.33 -30.20 9.67
CA HIS A 605 -40.37 -31.21 9.47
C HIS A 605 -39.99 -32.54 10.12
N MET A 606 -38.77 -33.03 9.87
CA MET A 606 -38.28 -34.27 10.50
C MET A 606 -38.21 -34.17 12.03
N HIS A 607 -37.73 -33.05 12.57
CA HIS A 607 -37.73 -32.83 14.02
C HIS A 607 -39.15 -32.88 14.59
N ARG A 608 -40.10 -32.16 13.97
CA ARG A 608 -41.51 -32.17 14.39
C ARG A 608 -42.10 -33.57 14.34
N LEU A 609 -41.87 -34.29 13.24
CA LEU A 609 -42.36 -35.65 13.04
C LEU A 609 -41.87 -36.58 14.17
N MET A 610 -40.57 -36.53 14.50
CA MET A 610 -39.99 -37.35 15.57
C MET A 610 -40.54 -36.97 16.94
N VAL A 611 -40.51 -35.70 17.34
CA VAL A 611 -40.94 -35.29 18.70
C VAL A 611 -42.45 -35.38 18.92
N THR A 612 -43.24 -35.42 17.84
CA THR A 612 -44.69 -35.63 17.93
C THR A 612 -45.11 -37.10 17.82
N SER A 613 -44.18 -38.00 17.49
CA SER A 613 -44.42 -39.44 17.38
C SER A 613 -44.81 -40.07 18.72
N GLN A 614 -45.57 -41.17 18.65
CA GLN A 614 -45.88 -41.96 19.85
C GLN A 614 -44.60 -42.49 20.50
N ALA A 615 -43.62 -42.93 19.71
CA ALA A 615 -42.34 -43.46 20.20
C ALA A 615 -41.57 -42.45 21.06
N TYR A 616 -41.51 -41.18 20.65
CA TYR A 616 -40.85 -40.13 21.42
C TYR A 616 -41.64 -39.74 22.68
N LYS A 617 -42.98 -39.80 22.60
CA LYS A 617 -43.89 -39.47 23.71
C LYS A 617 -44.08 -40.59 24.72
N GLN A 618 -43.43 -41.75 24.54
CA GLN A 618 -43.50 -42.81 25.54
C GLN A 618 -42.91 -42.30 26.86
N THR A 619 -43.71 -42.37 27.91
CA THR A 619 -43.27 -42.05 29.27
C THR A 619 -42.30 -43.12 29.75
N SER A 620 -41.05 -42.77 30.04
CA SER A 620 -40.17 -43.67 30.78
C SER A 620 -40.60 -43.67 32.25
N ALA A 621 -41.36 -44.66 32.68
CA ALA A 621 -41.44 -44.96 34.10
C ALA A 621 -40.05 -45.48 34.51
N PHE A 622 -39.27 -44.65 35.20
CA PHE A 622 -38.20 -45.17 36.04
C PHE A 622 -38.89 -45.96 37.16
N ALA A 623 -38.67 -47.27 37.22
CA ALA A 623 -38.90 -48.00 38.45
C ALA A 623 -37.72 -47.63 39.38
N ASP A 624 -38.04 -47.03 40.52
CA ASP A 624 -37.08 -46.68 41.59
C ASP A 624 -36.27 -47.89 42.08
#